data_AF-A0A7X3LJD2-F1
#
_entry.id   AF-A0A7X3LJD2-F1
#
_cell.length_a   1.000
_cell.length_b   1.000
_cell.length_c   1.000
_cell.angle_alpha   90.00
_cell.angle_beta   90.00
_cell.angle_gamma   90.00
#
_symmetry.space_group_name_H-M   'P 1'
#
loop_
_entity.id
_entity.type
_entity.pdbx_description
1 polymer ?
#
loop_
_entity_poly.entity_id
_entity_poly.type
_entity_poly.pdbx_seq_one_letter_code
_entity_poly.pdbx_strand_id
1 'polypeptide(L)'
;MKALKIILDLIKTSGGLVMYKRISVILAVMLCIGISPIHSLAASSNLIATYMNGVVVIDGTGYEANKDYMVRVVDKANENLKAMGQVQANAKGIISGSITTGALEKLEEHIVYVNRMDGSLVSSASLTGRVDPVPAKPDPAPKPTPIPAPSPEPTIKDGCISYDDVKPDKDGNVSVEIQDTHVDSAIKSAPTDEHGAKQVTVKIGTTGTAKQNTITIPVGKLAAKTEKIDVTVSTGFGDIVLTNDMIKSLAKDINSTVNVVISPLGIGNRAGIHVSILQEDKPVNADITITIDYKPVGNELADYEHIVVYKVDKAGNFIIVSNGKYNKETGKVTVNGEANETYAIGFVKKTFEDISKLKWAEKQISVLASKGIIRGTSETNFSPQKNITRADFLKLLINTLDLKADIHGNFDDIAENAHYYNEVAIAKALGITSGLGNHTFAPSAQISRQDMMVMVLKALQIAGKPCLEGSKEDLQKFSDTDKIANYALDSAASLIKEGMITGDGSKINPNGKTTRAEAAVLLYRIYNR
;
A
#
# COMPACT_ATOMS: atom_id res chain seq x y z
N MET A 1 -8.91 -8.68 42.23
CA MET A 1 -9.70 -8.54 43.49
C MET A 1 -9.05 -9.22 44.71
N LYS A 2 -8.56 -10.47 44.64
CA LYS A 2 -7.87 -11.11 45.79
C LYS A 2 -6.60 -10.37 46.25
N ALA A 3 -5.77 -9.87 45.33
CA ALA A 3 -4.58 -9.09 45.68
C ALA A 3 -4.89 -7.74 46.36
N LEU A 4 -5.96 -7.05 45.89
CA LEU A 4 -6.39 -5.77 46.46
C LEU A 4 -6.94 -5.93 47.90
N LYS A 5 -7.61 -7.06 48.17
CA LYS A 5 -8.14 -7.38 49.50
C LYS A 5 -7.03 -7.69 50.51
N ILE A 6 -5.98 -8.39 50.09
CA ILE A 6 -4.78 -8.69 50.91
C ILE A 6 -4.03 -7.39 51.26
N ILE A 7 -3.91 -6.46 50.31
CA ILE A 7 -3.26 -5.15 50.54
C ILE A 7 -4.08 -4.28 51.50
N LEU A 8 -5.42 -4.26 51.35
CA LEU A 8 -6.32 -3.51 52.24
C LEU A 8 -6.33 -4.05 53.68
N ASP A 9 -6.23 -5.38 53.85
CA ASP A 9 -6.17 -5.99 55.19
C ASP A 9 -4.81 -5.74 55.86
N LEU A 10 -3.71 -5.77 55.11
CA LEU A 10 -2.36 -5.42 55.62
C LEU A 10 -2.30 -3.96 56.10
N ILE A 11 -2.96 -3.03 55.39
CA ILE A 11 -3.01 -1.59 55.73
C ILE A 11 -3.81 -1.34 57.02
N LYS A 12 -4.84 -2.13 57.32
CA LYS A 12 -5.65 -1.97 58.54
C LYS A 12 -4.92 -2.40 59.82
N THR A 13 -3.97 -3.34 59.72
CA THR A 13 -3.22 -3.86 60.86
C THR A 13 -2.04 -3.01 61.31
N SER A 14 -1.50 -2.12 60.46
CA SER A 14 -0.38 -1.25 60.82
C SER A 14 -0.86 0.17 61.14
N GLY A 15 -1.26 0.41 62.39
CA GLY A 15 -1.59 1.74 62.87
C GLY A 15 -0.41 2.70 62.77
N GLY A 16 -0.48 3.67 61.85
CA GLY A 16 0.59 4.65 61.67
C GLY A 16 0.24 5.73 60.64
N LEU A 17 -0.21 6.88 61.15
CA LEU A 17 -0.65 8.08 60.40
C LEU A 17 0.42 8.71 59.48
N VAL A 18 1.64 8.17 59.46
CA VAL A 18 2.80 8.71 58.71
C VAL A 18 2.94 8.09 57.29
N MET A 19 2.26 6.97 57.01
CA MET A 19 2.23 6.35 55.66
C MET A 19 1.29 7.06 54.68
N TYR A 20 0.29 7.80 55.18
CA TYR A 20 -0.76 8.42 54.36
C TYR A 20 -0.19 9.52 53.43
N LYS A 21 0.80 10.29 53.88
CA LYS A 21 1.41 11.37 53.07
C LYS A 21 2.34 10.86 51.96
N ARG A 22 2.90 9.65 52.06
CA ARG A 22 3.75 9.07 51.00
C ARG A 22 2.94 8.34 49.94
N ILE A 23 1.80 7.74 50.30
CA ILE A 23 0.92 7.05 49.36
C ILE A 23 0.11 8.04 48.51
N SER A 24 -0.32 9.19 49.05
CA SER A 24 -0.99 10.23 48.24
C SER A 24 -0.07 10.85 47.18
N VAL A 25 1.25 10.90 47.40
CA VAL A 25 2.21 11.35 46.39
C VAL A 25 2.43 10.27 45.33
N ILE A 26 2.46 8.99 45.70
CA ILE A 26 2.59 7.88 44.73
C ILE A 26 1.31 7.74 43.88
N LEU A 27 0.13 7.97 44.45
CA LEU A 27 -1.15 7.93 43.72
C LEU A 27 -1.34 9.16 42.81
N ALA A 28 -0.81 10.33 43.19
CA ALA A 28 -0.80 11.53 42.34
C ALA A 28 0.25 11.44 41.22
N VAL A 29 1.43 10.83 41.47
CA VAL A 29 2.44 10.58 40.43
C VAL A 29 1.97 9.51 39.45
N MET A 30 1.19 8.51 39.88
CA MET A 30 0.52 7.57 38.96
C MET A 30 -0.62 8.19 38.14
N LEU A 31 -1.16 9.36 38.53
CA LEU A 31 -2.14 10.09 37.72
C LEU A 31 -1.50 11.04 36.68
N CYS A 32 -0.22 11.38 36.83
CA CYS A 32 0.51 12.26 35.90
C CYS A 32 1.40 11.52 34.88
N ILE A 33 1.61 10.22 35.05
CA ILE A 33 2.23 9.37 34.03
C ILE A 33 1.07 8.72 33.27
N GLY A 34 0.86 9.12 32.02
CA GLY A 34 -0.29 8.77 31.19
C GLY A 34 -0.56 7.27 31.08
N ILE A 35 -1.33 6.74 32.03
CA ILE A 35 -2.01 5.47 31.89
C ILE A 35 -3.13 5.69 30.88
N SER A 36 -3.06 4.90 29.82
CA SER A 36 -3.98 4.75 28.71
C SER A 36 -5.46 4.91 29.11
N PRO A 37 -6.34 5.33 28.16
CA PRO A 37 -7.76 5.45 28.43
C PRO A 37 -8.29 4.17 29.09
N ILE A 38 -9.10 4.37 30.14
CA ILE A 38 -9.89 3.30 30.77
C ILE A 38 -10.69 2.67 29.63
N HIS A 39 -10.23 1.52 29.17
CA HIS A 39 -10.96 0.72 28.22
C HIS A 39 -12.26 0.35 28.92
N SER A 40 -13.38 0.75 28.32
CA SER A 40 -14.63 0.01 28.44
C SER A 40 -14.30 -1.48 28.50
N LEU A 41 -14.87 -2.22 29.45
CA LEU A 41 -14.78 -3.69 29.50
C LEU A 41 -15.39 -4.27 28.22
N ALA A 42 -14.67 -4.21 27.11
CA ALA A 42 -14.81 -5.13 26.01
C ALA A 42 -14.23 -6.46 26.49
N ALA A 43 -14.95 -7.55 26.25
CA ALA A 43 -14.46 -8.89 26.54
C ALA A 43 -13.05 -9.04 25.96
N SER A 44 -12.08 -9.44 26.79
CA SER A 44 -10.73 -9.76 26.31
C SER A 44 -10.86 -10.85 25.25
N SER A 45 -10.48 -10.54 24.02
CA SER A 45 -10.46 -11.49 22.92
C SER A 45 -9.54 -12.65 23.28
N ASN A 46 -10.08 -13.87 23.26
CA ASN A 46 -9.31 -15.10 23.48
C ASN A 46 -9.01 -15.71 22.12
N LEU A 47 -7.73 -15.97 21.85
CA LEU A 47 -7.25 -16.58 20.63
C LEU A 47 -6.47 -17.85 20.95
N ILE A 48 -6.76 -18.93 20.23
CA ILE A 48 -6.01 -20.18 20.23
C ILE A 48 -5.49 -20.41 18.82
N ALA A 49 -4.22 -20.80 18.72
CA ALA A 49 -3.58 -21.17 17.46
C ALA A 49 -2.90 -22.54 17.58
N THR A 50 -3.26 -23.46 16.69
CA THR A 50 -2.75 -24.83 16.67
C THR A 50 -2.17 -25.19 15.30
N TYR A 51 -0.97 -25.74 15.27
CA TYR A 51 -0.28 -26.15 14.06
C TYR A 51 -0.27 -27.67 13.86
N MET A 52 -0.57 -28.08 12.62
CA MET A 52 -0.48 -29.46 12.16
C MET A 52 -0.25 -29.50 10.64
N ASN A 53 0.72 -30.30 10.19
CA ASN A 53 0.97 -30.60 8.77
C ASN A 53 1.05 -29.37 7.85
N GLY A 54 1.78 -28.33 8.26
CA GLY A 54 1.94 -27.12 7.45
C GLY A 54 0.78 -26.13 7.51
N VAL A 55 -0.19 -26.35 8.40
CA VAL A 55 -1.39 -25.53 8.56
C VAL A 55 -1.52 -25.05 10.00
N VAL A 56 -1.77 -23.76 10.19
CA VAL A 56 -2.15 -23.15 11.47
C VAL A 56 -3.66 -22.97 11.50
N VAL A 57 -4.34 -23.69 12.38
CA VAL A 57 -5.76 -23.53 12.70
C VAL A 57 -5.88 -22.49 13.81
N ILE A 58 -6.83 -21.58 13.66
CA ILE A 58 -7.13 -20.53 14.63
C ILE A 58 -8.58 -20.60 15.05
N ASP A 59 -8.81 -20.44 16.35
CA ASP A 59 -10.14 -20.32 16.94
C ASP A 59 -10.10 -19.21 18.00
N GLY A 60 -11.09 -18.33 17.98
CA GLY A 60 -11.14 -17.25 18.94
C GLY A 60 -12.52 -16.66 19.16
N THR A 61 -12.69 -16.02 20.31
CA THR A 61 -13.95 -15.40 20.76
C THR A 61 -13.72 -13.98 21.24
N GLY A 62 -14.75 -13.12 21.17
CA GLY A 62 -14.69 -11.74 21.64
C GLY A 62 -14.37 -10.72 20.55
N TYR A 63 -14.58 -11.09 19.29
CA TYR A 63 -14.43 -10.23 18.13
C TYR A 63 -15.75 -9.50 17.82
N GLU A 64 -15.68 -8.36 17.13
CA GLU A 64 -16.86 -7.62 16.68
C GLU A 64 -17.61 -8.46 15.63
N ALA A 65 -18.93 -8.59 15.81
CA ALA A 65 -19.75 -9.45 14.96
C ALA A 65 -19.75 -9.03 13.49
N ASN A 66 -19.66 -10.00 12.59
CA ASN A 66 -19.67 -9.82 11.13
C ASN A 66 -18.55 -8.91 10.61
N LYS A 67 -17.43 -8.83 11.34
CA LYS A 67 -16.24 -8.08 10.91
C LYS A 67 -15.16 -9.03 10.41
N ASP A 68 -14.44 -8.55 9.41
CA ASP A 68 -13.25 -9.20 8.88
C ASP A 68 -12.02 -8.86 9.73
N TYR A 69 -11.16 -9.85 9.91
CA TYR A 69 -9.91 -9.77 10.65
C TYR A 69 -8.79 -10.39 9.86
N MET A 70 -7.62 -9.76 9.90
CA MET A 70 -6.40 -10.34 9.37
C MET A 70 -5.70 -11.16 10.45
N VAL A 71 -5.17 -12.31 10.08
CA VAL A 71 -4.47 -13.24 10.95
C VAL A 71 -3.09 -13.48 10.36
N ARG A 72 -2.05 -13.36 11.17
CA ARG A 72 -0.65 -13.36 10.73
C ARG A 72 0.15 -14.32 11.58
N VAL A 73 0.96 -15.15 10.97
CA VAL A 73 1.94 -16.02 11.64
C VAL A 73 3.31 -15.41 11.39
N VAL A 74 3.98 -14.95 12.44
CA VAL A 74 5.30 -14.30 12.34
C VAL A 74 6.33 -14.99 13.21
N ASP A 75 7.59 -14.85 12.83
CA ASP A 75 8.76 -15.20 13.65
C ASP A 75 8.92 -14.19 14.78
N LYS A 76 9.12 -14.65 16.01
CA LYS A 76 9.25 -13.81 17.21
C LYS A 76 10.56 -13.03 17.26
N ALA A 77 11.63 -13.56 16.66
CA ALA A 77 12.96 -12.98 16.78
C ALA A 77 13.14 -11.73 15.90
N ASN A 78 12.48 -11.72 14.74
CA ASN A 78 12.66 -10.69 13.72
C ASN A 78 11.35 -10.13 13.16
N GLU A 79 10.20 -10.61 13.66
CA GLU A 79 8.85 -10.26 13.21
C GLU A 79 8.54 -10.60 11.74
N ASN A 80 9.41 -11.37 11.07
CA ASN A 80 9.22 -11.77 9.69
C ASN A 80 7.95 -12.59 9.52
N LEU A 81 7.12 -12.17 8.57
CA LEU A 81 5.87 -12.86 8.23
C LEU A 81 6.16 -14.23 7.59
N LYS A 82 5.59 -15.29 8.17
CA LYS A 82 5.65 -16.66 7.63
C LYS A 82 4.43 -17.02 6.81
N ALA A 83 3.26 -16.62 7.29
CA ALA A 83 2.02 -16.82 6.57
C ALA A 83 0.94 -15.89 7.07
N MET A 84 -0.13 -15.78 6.30
CA MET A 84 -1.18 -14.85 6.61
C MET A 84 -2.52 -15.35 6.10
N GLY A 85 -3.60 -14.81 6.65
CA GLY A 85 -4.96 -15.10 6.21
C GLY A 85 -5.94 -14.05 6.70
N GLN A 86 -7.17 -14.16 6.20
CA GLN A 86 -8.31 -13.39 6.69
C GLN A 86 -9.34 -14.36 7.24
N VAL A 87 -9.98 -13.98 8.35
CA VAL A 87 -11.14 -14.67 8.92
C VAL A 87 -12.24 -13.66 9.19
N GLN A 88 -13.49 -14.09 9.05
CA GLN A 88 -14.63 -13.27 9.41
C GLN A 88 -15.20 -13.75 10.74
N ALA A 89 -15.43 -12.82 11.67
CA ALA A 89 -16.15 -13.12 12.89
C ALA A 89 -17.63 -13.31 12.57
N ASN A 90 -18.22 -14.41 13.04
CA ASN A 90 -19.65 -14.65 12.87
C ASN A 90 -20.50 -13.68 13.72
N ALA A 91 -21.83 -13.81 13.66
CA ALA A 91 -22.76 -12.97 14.42
C ALA A 91 -22.58 -13.01 15.96
N LYS A 92 -21.84 -14.00 16.49
CA LYS A 92 -21.51 -14.16 17.91
C LYS A 92 -20.09 -13.67 18.27
N GLY A 93 -19.37 -13.08 17.33
CA GLY A 93 -18.00 -12.62 17.56
C GLY A 93 -16.97 -13.75 17.68
N ILE A 94 -17.23 -14.88 17.01
CA ILE A 94 -16.32 -16.03 16.96
C ILE A 94 -15.62 -16.04 15.61
N ILE A 95 -14.29 -16.14 15.62
CA ILE A 95 -13.49 -16.42 14.44
C ILE A 95 -13.03 -17.88 14.47
N SER A 96 -13.03 -18.52 13.31
CA SER A 96 -12.43 -19.85 13.11
C SER A 96 -11.89 -19.90 11.68
N GLY A 97 -10.70 -20.47 11.49
CA GLY A 97 -10.08 -20.55 10.18
C GLY A 97 -8.73 -21.26 10.20
N SER A 98 -8.12 -21.38 9.02
CA SER A 98 -6.83 -22.03 8.86
C SER A 98 -5.94 -21.26 7.89
N ILE A 99 -4.64 -21.27 8.14
CA ILE A 99 -3.61 -20.61 7.33
C ILE A 99 -2.55 -21.63 6.97
N THR A 100 -2.29 -21.81 5.69
CA THR A 100 -1.18 -22.64 5.22
C THR A 100 0.12 -21.87 5.36
N THR A 101 1.04 -22.37 6.19
CA THR A 101 2.37 -21.78 6.42
C THR A 101 3.49 -22.55 5.74
N GLY A 102 3.24 -23.80 5.35
CA GLY A 102 4.31 -24.75 5.10
C GLY A 102 5.02 -25.18 6.40
N ALA A 103 6.20 -25.80 6.27
CA ALA A 103 6.94 -26.32 7.41
C ALA A 103 7.42 -25.21 8.35
N LEU A 104 7.08 -25.32 9.64
CA LEU A 104 7.61 -24.48 10.72
C LEU A 104 8.46 -25.38 11.63
N GLU A 105 9.77 -25.13 11.70
CA GLU A 105 10.70 -26.03 12.40
C GLU A 105 10.58 -25.95 13.93
N LYS A 106 10.35 -24.75 14.48
CA LYS A 106 10.22 -24.49 15.92
C LYS A 106 9.00 -23.63 16.22
N LEU A 107 7.92 -24.25 16.67
CA LEU A 107 6.63 -23.56 16.86
C LEU A 107 6.71 -22.46 17.91
N GLU A 108 7.54 -22.64 18.94
CA GLU A 108 7.76 -21.69 20.01
C GLU A 108 8.41 -20.38 19.54
N GLU A 109 9.11 -20.39 18.40
CA GLU A 109 9.69 -19.21 17.76
C GLU A 109 8.65 -18.42 16.96
N HIS A 110 7.39 -18.86 16.92
CA HIS A 110 6.34 -18.22 16.13
C HIS A 110 5.19 -17.70 17.00
N ILE A 111 4.57 -16.60 16.58
CA ILE A 111 3.37 -16.02 17.21
C ILE A 111 2.31 -15.73 16.15
N VAL A 112 1.05 -15.96 16.51
CA VAL A 112 -0.11 -15.56 15.72
C VAL A 112 -0.64 -14.23 16.22
N TYR A 113 -0.82 -13.28 15.32
CA TYR A 113 -1.52 -12.02 15.56
C TYR A 113 -2.85 -11.99 14.84
N VAL A 114 -3.87 -11.39 15.46
CA VAL A 114 -5.13 -11.04 14.82
C VAL A 114 -5.29 -9.52 14.89
N ASN A 115 -5.48 -8.90 13.73
CA ASN A 115 -5.61 -7.47 13.55
C ASN A 115 -6.95 -7.16 12.87
N ARG A 116 -7.47 -5.94 13.08
CA ARG A 116 -8.53 -5.39 12.23
C ARG A 116 -7.98 -5.13 10.82
N MET A 117 -8.87 -4.99 9.84
CA MET A 117 -8.51 -4.67 8.45
C MET A 117 -7.79 -3.32 8.26
N ASP A 118 -7.82 -2.45 9.27
CA ASP A 118 -7.07 -1.19 9.32
C ASP A 118 -5.65 -1.32 9.90
N GLY A 119 -5.24 -2.55 10.23
CA GLY A 119 -3.92 -2.87 10.80
C GLY A 119 -3.87 -2.84 12.33
N SER A 120 -4.89 -2.33 13.03
CA SER A 120 -4.88 -2.29 14.50
C SER A 120 -4.88 -3.69 15.13
N LEU A 121 -3.97 -3.94 16.08
CA LEU A 121 -3.86 -5.23 16.76
C LEU A 121 -5.06 -5.47 17.69
N VAL A 122 -5.62 -6.68 17.65
CA VAL A 122 -6.79 -7.09 18.45
C VAL A 122 -6.42 -8.16 19.48
N SER A 123 -5.64 -9.16 19.08
CA SER A 123 -5.21 -10.26 19.96
C SER A 123 -3.99 -10.97 19.41
N SER A 124 -3.30 -11.74 20.25
CA SER A 124 -2.22 -12.62 19.84
C SER A 124 -2.25 -13.96 20.57
N ALA A 125 -1.62 -14.99 20.00
CA ALA A 125 -1.50 -16.32 20.58
C ALA A 125 -0.17 -16.96 20.18
N SER A 126 0.50 -17.64 21.13
CA SER A 126 1.63 -18.50 20.77
C SER A 126 1.14 -19.74 20.05
N LEU A 127 1.92 -20.23 19.08
CA LEU A 127 1.61 -21.48 18.40
C LEU A 127 1.77 -22.67 19.36
N THR A 128 0.82 -23.59 19.31
CA THR A 128 0.89 -24.91 19.95
C THR A 128 0.68 -25.99 18.89
N GLY A 129 1.13 -27.22 19.07
CA GLY A 129 0.88 -28.29 18.09
C GLY A 129 2.03 -29.29 17.95
N ARG A 130 2.04 -30.03 16.85
CA ARG A 130 3.09 -31.01 16.53
C ARG A 130 3.80 -30.59 15.25
N VAL A 131 5.12 -30.61 15.27
CA VAL A 131 5.96 -30.56 14.07
C VAL A 131 6.19 -32.01 13.64
N ASP A 132 6.03 -32.31 12.35
CA ASP A 132 6.44 -33.62 11.85
C ASP A 132 7.97 -33.76 12.02
N PRO A 133 8.47 -34.93 12.48
CA PRO A 133 9.90 -35.13 12.60
C PRO A 133 10.54 -35.00 11.21
N VAL A 134 11.35 -33.95 11.04
CA VAL A 134 12.27 -33.83 9.91
C VAL A 134 13.22 -35.03 9.98
N PRO A 135 13.32 -35.89 8.95
CA PRO A 135 14.29 -36.96 8.96
C PRO A 135 15.70 -36.39 9.15
N ALA A 136 16.40 -36.83 10.18
CA ALA A 136 17.79 -36.44 10.40
C ALA A 136 18.62 -36.80 9.16
N LYS A 137 19.07 -35.78 8.42
CA LYS A 137 19.96 -35.98 7.29
C LYS A 137 21.37 -36.22 7.85
N PRO A 138 22.08 -37.29 7.45
CA PRO A 138 23.48 -37.46 7.81
C PRO A 138 24.31 -36.33 7.21
N ASP A 139 25.26 -35.83 7.99
CA ASP A 139 26.23 -34.79 7.59
C ASP A 139 26.92 -35.19 6.29
N PRO A 140 26.79 -34.42 5.18
CA PRO A 140 27.61 -34.65 4.02
C PRO A 140 28.97 -34.01 4.22
N ALA A 141 30.03 -34.80 4.05
CA ALA A 141 31.39 -34.32 3.86
C ALA A 141 31.43 -33.20 2.79
N PRO A 142 32.39 -32.25 2.86
CA PRO A 142 32.46 -31.13 1.94
C PRO A 142 32.71 -31.67 0.52
N LYS A 143 31.66 -31.64 -0.30
CA LYS A 143 31.71 -32.00 -1.72
C LYS A 143 31.87 -30.71 -2.52
N PRO A 144 32.69 -30.70 -3.59
CA PRO A 144 32.89 -29.52 -4.42
C PRO A 144 31.56 -28.92 -4.88
N THR A 145 31.51 -27.59 -4.86
CA THR A 145 30.40 -26.76 -5.33
C THR A 145 29.90 -27.30 -6.68
N PRO A 146 28.62 -27.68 -6.80
CA PRO A 146 28.07 -28.07 -8.10
C PRO A 146 28.20 -26.88 -9.05
N ILE A 147 28.75 -27.12 -10.23
CA ILE A 147 28.60 -26.21 -11.36
C ILE A 147 27.09 -26.11 -11.63
N PRO A 148 26.49 -24.90 -11.71
CA PRO A 148 25.07 -24.77 -12.05
C PRO A 148 24.77 -25.51 -13.35
N ALA A 149 23.70 -26.29 -13.38
CA ALA A 149 23.21 -26.83 -14.65
C ALA A 149 22.97 -25.66 -15.62
N PRO A 150 23.36 -25.76 -16.90
CA PRO A 150 23.12 -24.69 -17.85
C PRO A 150 21.62 -24.37 -17.89
N SER A 151 21.29 -23.09 -17.69
CA SER A 151 19.92 -22.59 -17.81
C SER A 151 19.36 -22.99 -19.18
N PRO A 152 18.08 -23.42 -19.28
CA PRO A 152 17.47 -23.70 -20.58
C PRO A 152 17.61 -22.49 -21.50
N GLU A 153 17.84 -22.75 -22.79
CA GLU A 153 17.95 -21.70 -23.81
C GLU A 153 16.56 -21.06 -24.00
N PRO A 154 16.41 -19.73 -23.88
CA PRO A 154 15.12 -19.09 -23.95
C PRO A 154 14.62 -18.97 -25.39
N THR A 155 13.31 -18.93 -25.55
CA THR A 155 12.69 -18.46 -26.80
C THR A 155 12.62 -16.94 -26.79
N ILE A 156 13.00 -16.30 -27.90
CA ILE A 156 12.99 -14.82 -28.01
C ILE A 156 12.11 -14.40 -29.16
N LYS A 157 11.04 -13.67 -28.85
CA LYS A 157 10.09 -13.17 -29.84
C LYS A 157 9.37 -11.92 -29.34
N ASP A 158 9.21 -10.93 -30.22
CA ASP A 158 8.44 -9.69 -29.96
C ASP A 158 8.87 -8.97 -28.66
N GLY A 159 10.18 -8.91 -28.39
CA GLY A 159 10.74 -8.34 -27.15
C GLY A 159 10.61 -9.21 -25.91
N CYS A 160 10.03 -10.40 -26.01
CA CYS A 160 9.89 -11.34 -24.90
C CYS A 160 10.99 -12.41 -24.92
N ILE A 161 11.70 -12.56 -23.81
CA ILE A 161 12.65 -13.64 -23.50
C ILE A 161 11.90 -14.63 -22.60
N SER A 162 11.46 -15.77 -23.14
CA SER A 162 10.69 -16.78 -22.40
C SER A 162 11.55 -17.98 -22.05
N TYR A 163 11.68 -18.24 -20.76
CA TYR A 163 12.24 -19.48 -20.22
C TYR A 163 11.08 -20.38 -19.83
N ASP A 164 10.72 -21.30 -20.71
CA ASP A 164 9.63 -22.24 -20.48
C ASP A 164 10.15 -23.51 -19.78
N ASP A 165 9.26 -24.17 -19.02
CA ASP A 165 9.52 -25.46 -18.39
C ASP A 165 10.72 -25.53 -17.43
N VAL A 166 11.07 -24.40 -16.79
CA VAL A 166 12.17 -24.36 -15.82
C VAL A 166 11.81 -25.18 -14.59
N LYS A 167 12.69 -26.13 -14.23
CA LYS A 167 12.49 -27.01 -13.07
C LYS A 167 13.00 -26.32 -11.79
N PRO A 168 12.19 -26.27 -10.71
CA PRO A 168 12.69 -25.86 -9.41
C PRO A 168 13.85 -26.76 -8.95
N ASP A 169 14.80 -26.17 -8.22
CA ASP A 169 15.88 -26.90 -7.56
C ASP A 169 15.36 -27.73 -6.37
N LYS A 170 16.29 -28.39 -5.66
CA LYS A 170 15.97 -29.22 -4.49
C LYS A 170 15.30 -28.44 -3.34
N ASP A 171 15.47 -27.12 -3.28
CA ASP A 171 14.91 -26.26 -2.23
C ASP A 171 13.56 -25.67 -2.66
N GLY A 172 13.22 -25.78 -3.96
CA GLY A 172 12.00 -25.31 -4.60
C GLY A 172 12.17 -23.97 -5.30
N ASN A 173 13.41 -23.51 -5.50
CA ASN A 173 13.70 -22.21 -6.10
C ASN A 173 13.97 -22.36 -7.59
N VAL A 174 13.62 -21.33 -8.36
CA VAL A 174 13.92 -21.22 -9.79
C VAL A 174 14.83 -20.03 -10.00
N SER A 175 15.94 -20.22 -10.71
CA SER A 175 16.87 -19.15 -11.03
C SER A 175 17.19 -19.15 -12.51
N VAL A 176 17.11 -17.99 -13.15
CA VAL A 176 17.51 -17.79 -14.55
C VAL A 176 18.42 -16.57 -14.65
N GLU A 177 19.43 -16.67 -15.52
CA GLU A 177 20.34 -15.57 -15.82
C GLU A 177 20.18 -15.16 -17.28
N ILE A 178 19.92 -13.87 -17.49
CA ILE A 178 19.76 -13.33 -18.83
C ILE A 178 21.13 -13.05 -19.43
N GLN A 179 21.46 -13.74 -20.51
CA GLN A 179 22.69 -13.53 -21.27
C GLN A 179 22.59 -12.26 -22.12
N ASP A 180 23.73 -11.59 -22.32
CA ASP A 180 23.85 -10.37 -23.13
C ASP A 180 23.26 -10.54 -24.54
N THR A 181 23.48 -11.69 -25.16
CA THR A 181 22.97 -12.00 -26.51
C THR A 181 21.45 -12.08 -26.56
N HIS A 182 20.80 -12.49 -25.47
CA HIS A 182 19.35 -12.55 -25.37
C HIS A 182 18.75 -11.15 -25.28
N VAL A 183 19.39 -10.26 -24.52
CA VAL A 183 18.99 -8.85 -24.40
C VAL A 183 19.02 -8.15 -25.76
N ASP A 184 20.12 -8.31 -26.51
CA ASP A 184 20.25 -7.68 -27.83
C ASP A 184 19.20 -8.16 -28.82
N SER A 185 18.87 -9.44 -28.78
CA SER A 185 17.85 -10.04 -29.63
C SER A 185 16.43 -9.57 -29.26
N ALA A 186 16.15 -9.45 -27.96
CA ALA A 186 14.89 -8.95 -27.46
C ALA A 186 14.68 -7.48 -27.86
N ILE A 187 15.65 -6.60 -27.62
CA ILE A 187 15.55 -5.16 -27.93
C ILE A 187 15.23 -4.91 -29.41
N LYS A 188 15.85 -5.68 -30.33
CA LYS A 188 15.62 -5.55 -31.78
C LYS A 188 14.17 -5.80 -32.19
N SER A 189 13.48 -6.67 -31.48
CA SER A 189 12.08 -7.05 -31.76
C SER A 189 11.07 -6.42 -30.79
N ALA A 190 11.54 -5.69 -29.78
CA ALA A 190 10.69 -5.11 -28.75
C ALA A 190 9.79 -3.99 -29.31
N PRO A 191 8.50 -3.99 -28.94
CA PRO A 191 7.62 -2.87 -29.22
C PRO A 191 8.08 -1.62 -28.46
N THR A 192 7.69 -0.46 -28.96
CA THR A 192 7.95 0.83 -28.34
C THR A 192 6.66 1.36 -27.73
N ASP A 193 6.70 1.85 -26.49
CA ASP A 193 5.56 2.47 -25.82
C ASP A 193 5.28 3.90 -26.34
N GLU A 194 4.24 4.54 -25.81
CA GLU A 194 3.85 5.91 -26.16
C GLU A 194 4.87 6.98 -25.75
N HIS A 195 5.83 6.62 -24.88
CA HIS A 195 6.90 7.50 -24.39
C HIS A 195 8.25 7.23 -25.06
N GLY A 196 8.29 6.31 -26.03
CA GLY A 196 9.49 5.99 -26.81
C GLY A 196 10.41 4.94 -26.16
N ALA A 197 10.00 4.28 -25.09
CA ALA A 197 10.74 3.19 -24.44
C ALA A 197 10.48 1.84 -25.10
N LYS A 198 11.52 1.03 -25.27
CA LYS A 198 11.46 -0.36 -25.72
C LYS A 198 10.98 -1.23 -24.57
N GLN A 199 9.89 -1.97 -24.78
CA GLN A 199 9.35 -2.89 -23.78
C GLN A 199 9.94 -4.28 -23.94
N VAL A 200 10.88 -4.65 -23.07
CA VAL A 200 11.44 -6.00 -23.00
C VAL A 200 10.73 -6.76 -21.89
N THR A 201 10.31 -8.00 -22.15
CA THR A 201 9.69 -8.87 -21.14
C THR A 201 10.56 -10.10 -20.91
N VAL A 202 10.76 -10.47 -19.67
CA VAL A 202 11.45 -11.70 -19.26
C VAL A 202 10.42 -12.56 -18.56
N LYS A 203 10.06 -13.69 -19.17
CA LYS A 203 9.01 -14.57 -18.67
C LYS A 203 9.60 -15.89 -18.21
N ILE A 204 9.15 -16.36 -17.05
CA ILE A 204 9.48 -17.69 -16.53
C ILE A 204 8.21 -18.52 -16.44
N GLY A 205 8.20 -19.66 -17.12
CA GLY A 205 7.26 -20.75 -16.92
C GLY A 205 7.93 -21.90 -16.17
N THR A 206 7.27 -22.43 -15.13
CA THR A 206 7.81 -23.53 -14.31
C THR A 206 7.00 -24.81 -14.50
N THR A 207 7.65 -25.97 -14.50
CA THR A 207 6.98 -27.29 -14.60
C THR A 207 6.44 -27.83 -13.27
N GLY A 208 6.65 -27.09 -12.17
CA GLY A 208 6.17 -27.43 -10.82
C GLY A 208 5.93 -26.18 -9.98
N THR A 209 5.59 -26.37 -8.70
CA THR A 209 5.36 -25.27 -7.75
C THR A 209 6.69 -24.69 -7.27
N ALA A 210 7.11 -23.57 -7.87
CA ALA A 210 8.23 -22.81 -7.35
C ALA A 210 7.83 -22.09 -6.04
N LYS A 211 8.76 -22.03 -5.09
CA LYS A 211 8.63 -21.21 -3.87
C LYS A 211 9.14 -19.79 -4.09
N GLN A 212 10.03 -19.61 -5.06
CA GLN A 212 10.70 -18.35 -5.34
C GLN A 212 11.28 -18.40 -6.75
N ASN A 213 11.20 -17.28 -7.46
CA ASN A 213 11.83 -17.08 -8.76
C ASN A 213 12.86 -15.95 -8.64
N THR A 214 14.08 -16.21 -9.12
CA THR A 214 15.19 -15.26 -9.17
C THR A 214 15.61 -15.04 -10.61
N ILE A 215 15.65 -13.79 -11.05
CA ILE A 215 16.09 -13.39 -12.39
C ILE A 215 17.30 -12.49 -12.25
N THR A 216 18.43 -12.91 -12.79
CA THR A 216 19.62 -12.08 -12.90
C THR A 216 19.57 -11.27 -14.19
N ILE A 217 19.56 -9.95 -14.06
CA ILE A 217 19.39 -8.98 -15.15
C ILE A 217 20.68 -8.17 -15.33
N PRO A 218 21.28 -8.13 -16.53
CA PRO A 218 22.50 -7.36 -16.81
C PRO A 218 22.18 -5.86 -17.02
N VAL A 219 21.88 -5.16 -15.92
CA VAL A 219 21.52 -3.73 -15.94
C VAL A 219 22.61 -2.83 -16.52
N GLY A 220 23.89 -3.17 -16.35
CA GLY A 220 25.02 -2.44 -16.94
C GLY A 220 24.96 -2.39 -18.47
N LYS A 221 24.62 -3.51 -19.09
CA LYS A 221 24.49 -3.65 -20.55
C LYS A 221 23.27 -2.96 -21.09
N LEU A 222 22.15 -3.07 -20.37
CA LEU A 222 20.89 -2.39 -20.70
C LEU A 222 21.07 -0.87 -20.62
N ALA A 223 21.70 -0.37 -19.57
CA ALA A 223 21.93 1.06 -19.37
C ALA A 223 22.87 1.67 -20.43
N ALA A 224 23.76 0.87 -21.03
CA ALA A 224 24.67 1.30 -22.09
C ALA A 224 23.99 1.43 -23.46
N LYS A 225 22.73 1.02 -23.61
CA LYS A 225 21.97 1.17 -24.86
C LYS A 225 21.53 2.63 -25.05
N THR A 226 21.42 3.01 -26.31
CA THR A 226 20.95 4.36 -26.69
C THR A 226 19.44 4.51 -26.54
N GLU A 227 18.71 3.43 -26.76
CA GLU A 227 17.28 3.31 -26.61
C GLU A 227 16.91 3.36 -25.12
N LYS A 228 15.79 3.99 -24.80
CA LYS A 228 15.16 3.82 -23.49
C LYS A 228 14.60 2.41 -23.41
N ILE A 229 14.87 1.68 -22.34
CA ILE A 229 14.44 0.29 -22.21
C ILE A 229 13.78 0.08 -20.86
N ASP A 230 12.58 -0.46 -20.87
CA ASP A 230 11.89 -0.96 -19.69
C ASP A 230 11.89 -2.48 -19.72
N VAL A 231 12.18 -3.11 -18.58
CA VAL A 231 12.24 -4.58 -18.45
C VAL A 231 11.13 -5.06 -17.51
N THR A 232 10.19 -5.83 -18.03
CA THR A 232 9.14 -6.50 -17.24
C THR A 232 9.57 -7.92 -16.89
N VAL A 233 9.67 -8.24 -15.61
CA VAL A 233 9.95 -9.58 -15.10
C VAL A 233 8.63 -10.26 -14.72
N SER A 234 8.23 -11.30 -15.46
CA SER A 234 6.97 -12.02 -15.29
C SER A 234 7.21 -13.45 -14.80
N THR A 235 6.72 -13.76 -13.59
CA THR A 235 7.07 -15.00 -12.86
C THR A 235 5.91 -15.93 -12.54
N GLY A 236 4.71 -15.63 -13.03
CA GLY A 236 3.47 -16.33 -12.65
C GLY A 236 2.96 -16.00 -11.25
N PHE A 237 3.82 -15.49 -10.35
CA PHE A 237 3.40 -14.89 -9.07
C PHE A 237 2.96 -13.44 -9.23
N GLY A 238 3.65 -12.72 -10.11
CA GLY A 238 3.41 -11.33 -10.44
C GLY A 238 4.44 -10.84 -11.46
N ASP A 239 4.20 -9.63 -11.94
CA ASP A 239 5.03 -8.91 -12.88
C ASP A 239 5.68 -7.70 -12.19
N ILE A 240 6.98 -7.50 -12.38
CA ILE A 240 7.74 -6.35 -11.86
C ILE A 240 8.34 -5.60 -13.02
N VAL A 241 8.09 -4.29 -13.10
CA VAL A 241 8.68 -3.44 -14.15
C VAL A 241 9.90 -2.73 -13.60
N LEU A 242 11.03 -2.91 -14.28
CA LEU A 242 12.23 -2.10 -14.10
C LEU A 242 12.26 -1.02 -15.18
N THR A 243 12.08 0.24 -14.77
CA THR A 243 12.10 1.37 -15.72
C THR A 243 13.52 1.67 -16.20
N ASN A 244 13.64 2.30 -17.36
CA ASN A 244 14.90 2.77 -17.92
C ASN A 244 15.73 3.58 -16.90
N ASP A 245 15.09 4.50 -16.18
CA ASP A 245 15.78 5.40 -15.26
C ASP A 245 16.32 4.64 -14.05
N MET A 246 15.58 3.63 -13.58
CA MET A 246 16.06 2.73 -12.53
C MET A 246 17.18 1.81 -13.03
N ILE A 247 17.08 1.26 -14.25
CA ILE A 247 18.14 0.45 -14.84
C ILE A 247 19.44 1.27 -14.92
N LYS A 248 19.35 2.55 -15.32
CA LYS A 248 20.50 3.47 -15.35
C LYS A 248 21.06 3.77 -13.95
N SER A 249 20.21 3.94 -12.94
CA SER A 249 20.68 4.20 -11.57
C SER A 249 21.34 2.98 -10.92
N LEU A 250 20.93 1.76 -11.31
CA LEU A 250 21.50 0.49 -10.85
C LEU A 250 22.79 0.09 -11.57
N ALA A 251 23.06 0.66 -12.75
CA ALA A 251 24.25 0.36 -13.56
C ALA A 251 25.50 1.12 -13.08
N LYS A 252 26.21 0.57 -12.08
CA LYS A 252 27.49 1.14 -11.60
C LYS A 252 28.60 1.07 -12.65
N ASP A 253 28.60 -0.01 -13.44
CA ASP A 253 29.51 -0.25 -14.56
C ASP A 253 28.83 -1.16 -15.62
N ILE A 254 29.53 -1.40 -16.72
CA ILE A 254 29.01 -2.17 -17.87
C ILE A 254 28.66 -3.63 -17.54
N ASN A 255 29.23 -4.21 -16.48
CA ASN A 255 29.02 -5.60 -16.05
C ASN A 255 28.10 -5.70 -14.82
N SER A 256 27.53 -4.59 -14.37
CA SER A 256 26.58 -4.59 -13.25
C SER A 256 25.37 -5.46 -13.55
N THR A 257 25.04 -6.35 -12.61
CA THR A 257 23.84 -7.18 -12.63
C THR A 257 22.99 -6.91 -11.39
N VAL A 258 21.70 -7.21 -11.49
CA VAL A 258 20.79 -7.24 -10.34
C VAL A 258 19.96 -8.51 -10.35
N ASN A 259 19.67 -9.04 -9.17
CA ASN A 259 18.77 -10.17 -8.97
C ASN A 259 17.39 -9.63 -8.60
N VAL A 260 16.39 -9.85 -9.45
CA VAL A 260 14.98 -9.64 -9.12
C VAL A 260 14.43 -10.93 -8.56
N VAL A 261 13.97 -10.87 -7.33
CA VAL A 261 13.52 -12.03 -6.55
C VAL A 261 12.05 -11.85 -6.24
N ILE A 262 11.21 -12.80 -6.68
CA ILE A 262 9.76 -12.78 -6.45
C ILE A 262 9.35 -14.10 -5.82
N SER A 263 8.64 -14.02 -4.70
CA SER A 263 8.08 -15.19 -4.02
C SER A 263 6.60 -14.96 -3.73
N PRO A 264 5.73 -15.96 -3.94
CA PRO A 264 4.33 -15.85 -3.59
C PRO A 264 4.20 -15.89 -2.07
N LEU A 265 3.26 -15.11 -1.56
CA LEU A 265 2.83 -15.17 -0.17
C LEU A 265 1.33 -15.43 -0.13
N GLY A 266 0.95 -16.58 0.42
CA GLY A 266 -0.44 -16.90 0.66
C GLY A 266 -1.00 -16.06 1.80
N ILE A 267 -2.06 -15.28 1.52
CA ILE A 267 -2.78 -14.46 2.49
C ILE A 267 -4.21 -14.96 2.55
N GLY A 268 -4.39 -16.15 3.12
CA GLY A 268 -5.66 -16.87 3.10
C GLY A 268 -6.02 -17.23 1.67
N ASN A 269 -7.16 -16.76 1.18
CA ASN A 269 -7.56 -16.91 -0.22
C ASN A 269 -7.08 -15.76 -1.13
N ARG A 270 -6.27 -14.82 -0.61
CA ARG A 270 -5.79 -13.66 -1.37
C ARG A 270 -4.34 -13.81 -1.78
N ALA A 271 -4.04 -13.30 -2.97
CA ALA A 271 -2.71 -13.27 -3.51
C ALA A 271 -1.87 -12.19 -2.82
N GLY A 272 -0.65 -12.55 -2.47
CA GLY A 272 0.40 -11.63 -2.05
C GLY A 272 1.73 -12.08 -2.65
N ILE A 273 2.69 -11.17 -2.68
CA ILE A 273 4.04 -11.45 -3.11
C ILE A 273 5.04 -10.71 -2.23
N HIS A 274 6.20 -11.31 -2.04
CA HIS A 274 7.38 -10.61 -1.57
C HIS A 274 8.31 -10.37 -2.77
N VAL A 275 8.79 -9.13 -2.90
CA VAL A 275 9.66 -8.71 -3.99
C VAL A 275 10.95 -8.16 -3.40
N SER A 276 12.10 -8.62 -3.90
CA SER A 276 13.41 -8.06 -3.56
C SER A 276 14.19 -7.74 -4.83
N ILE A 277 14.97 -6.66 -4.79
CA ILE A 277 15.97 -6.35 -5.82
C ILE A 277 17.32 -6.32 -5.12
N LEU A 278 18.21 -7.23 -5.51
CA LEU A 278 19.52 -7.39 -4.91
C LEU A 278 20.62 -7.02 -5.90
N GLN A 279 21.62 -6.29 -5.45
CA GLN A 279 22.85 -6.04 -6.18
C GLN A 279 24.02 -6.52 -5.32
N GLU A 280 24.85 -7.43 -5.85
CA GLU A 280 25.92 -8.09 -5.07
C GLU A 280 25.38 -8.67 -3.74
N ASP A 281 24.22 -9.35 -3.82
CA ASP A 281 23.48 -9.94 -2.69
C ASP A 281 22.99 -8.97 -1.61
N LYS A 282 23.08 -7.65 -1.85
CA LYS A 282 22.56 -6.62 -0.94
C LYS A 282 21.27 -6.02 -1.49
N PRO A 283 20.26 -5.78 -0.62
CA PRO A 283 19.01 -5.15 -1.04
C PRO A 283 19.27 -3.72 -1.53
N VAL A 284 18.65 -3.37 -2.65
CA VAL A 284 18.66 -2.01 -3.20
C VAL A 284 17.28 -1.41 -3.03
N ASN A 285 17.23 -0.21 -2.45
CA ASN A 285 15.98 0.54 -2.35
C ASN A 285 15.64 1.12 -3.72
N ALA A 286 14.45 0.81 -4.22
CA ALA A 286 14.01 1.24 -5.54
C ALA A 286 12.48 1.29 -5.59
N ASP A 287 11.94 2.31 -6.25
CA ASP A 287 10.52 2.37 -6.57
C ASP A 287 10.25 1.48 -7.80
N ILE A 288 9.27 0.59 -7.71
CA ILE A 288 8.92 -0.42 -8.71
C ILE A 288 7.42 -0.46 -8.97
N THR A 289 7.03 -0.79 -10.21
CA THR A 289 5.65 -1.14 -10.51
C THR A 289 5.46 -2.64 -10.36
N ILE A 290 4.46 -3.02 -9.56
CA ILE A 290 4.13 -4.40 -9.26
C ILE A 290 2.75 -4.69 -9.82
N THR A 291 2.61 -5.81 -10.51
CA THR A 291 1.32 -6.27 -11.04
C THR A 291 1.08 -7.72 -10.62
N ILE A 292 -0.13 -8.01 -10.13
CA ILE A 292 -0.51 -9.33 -9.62
C ILE A 292 -1.82 -9.73 -10.30
N ASP A 293 -1.86 -10.92 -10.89
CA ASP A 293 -3.11 -11.47 -11.44
C ASP A 293 -4.10 -11.75 -10.31
N TYR A 294 -5.34 -11.27 -10.45
CA TYR A 294 -6.35 -11.40 -9.41
C TYR A 294 -7.74 -11.63 -10.01
N LYS A 295 -8.42 -12.67 -9.51
CA LYS A 295 -9.78 -13.02 -9.94
C LYS A 295 -10.73 -12.81 -8.77
N PRO A 296 -11.34 -11.62 -8.62
CA PRO A 296 -12.26 -11.35 -7.53
C PRO A 296 -13.52 -12.21 -7.67
N VAL A 297 -14.09 -12.60 -6.53
CA VAL A 297 -15.32 -13.42 -6.44
C VAL A 297 -16.35 -12.78 -5.52
N GLY A 298 -17.63 -13.12 -5.70
CA GLY A 298 -18.71 -12.65 -4.84
C GLY A 298 -18.77 -11.12 -4.73
N ASN A 299 -18.77 -10.60 -3.50
CA ASN A 299 -18.84 -9.16 -3.23
C ASN A 299 -17.64 -8.39 -3.79
N GLU A 300 -16.46 -9.02 -3.88
CA GLU A 300 -15.28 -8.34 -4.44
C GLU A 300 -15.44 -8.09 -5.94
N LEU A 301 -16.15 -8.97 -6.67
CA LEU A 301 -16.44 -8.75 -8.08
C LEU A 301 -17.49 -7.65 -8.28
N ALA A 302 -18.49 -7.59 -7.39
CA ALA A 302 -19.55 -6.59 -7.44
C ALA A 302 -19.06 -5.17 -7.10
N ASP A 303 -18.12 -5.07 -6.15
CA ASP A 303 -17.56 -3.82 -5.63
C ASP A 303 -16.03 -3.74 -5.88
N TYR A 304 -15.56 -4.12 -7.07
CA TYR A 304 -14.14 -4.31 -7.35
C TYR A 304 -13.24 -3.07 -7.12
N GLU A 305 -13.81 -1.87 -7.12
CA GLU A 305 -13.06 -0.63 -6.83
C GLU A 305 -12.64 -0.53 -5.35
N HIS A 306 -13.19 -1.38 -4.50
CA HIS A 306 -12.85 -1.54 -3.08
C HIS A 306 -11.74 -2.58 -2.85
N ILE A 307 -11.23 -3.20 -3.90
CA ILE A 307 -10.00 -4.00 -3.84
C ILE A 307 -8.83 -3.06 -3.56
N VAL A 308 -8.07 -3.34 -2.51
CA VAL A 308 -6.93 -2.53 -2.06
C VAL A 308 -5.64 -3.32 -2.21
N VAL A 309 -4.52 -2.61 -2.20
CA VAL A 309 -3.21 -3.22 -2.00
C VAL A 309 -2.68 -2.78 -0.64
N TYR A 310 -2.12 -3.72 0.11
CA TYR A 310 -1.42 -3.45 1.35
C TYR A 310 0.07 -3.69 1.17
N LYS A 311 0.88 -2.80 1.73
CA LYS A 311 2.26 -3.09 2.12
C LYS A 311 2.23 -3.72 3.51
N VAL A 312 2.98 -4.79 3.70
CA VAL A 312 3.11 -5.46 4.99
C VAL A 312 4.45 -5.06 5.59
N ASP A 313 4.41 -4.27 6.67
CA ASP A 313 5.65 -3.83 7.33
C ASP A 313 6.34 -4.98 8.09
N LYS A 314 7.52 -4.71 8.67
CA LYS A 314 8.29 -5.72 9.43
C LYS A 314 7.58 -6.22 10.68
N ALA A 315 6.72 -5.40 11.30
CA ALA A 315 5.86 -5.82 12.40
C ALA A 315 4.62 -6.58 11.89
N GLY A 316 4.52 -6.74 10.57
CA GLY A 316 3.47 -7.37 9.78
C GLY A 316 2.18 -6.55 9.64
N ASN A 317 2.18 -5.26 9.99
CA ASN A 317 0.97 -4.44 9.88
C ASN A 317 0.66 -4.17 8.41
N PHE A 318 -0.64 -4.09 8.12
CA PHE A 318 -1.14 -3.80 6.79
C PHE A 318 -1.29 -2.30 6.61
N ILE A 319 -0.49 -1.74 5.72
CA ILE A 319 -0.52 -0.33 5.36
C ILE A 319 -1.11 -0.24 3.96
N ILE A 320 -2.28 0.40 3.82
CA ILE A 320 -2.91 0.58 2.51
C ILE A 320 -1.99 1.42 1.63
N VAL A 321 -1.68 0.90 0.45
CA VAL A 321 -0.96 1.62 -0.60
C VAL A 321 -2.01 2.26 -1.51
N SER A 322 -2.22 3.56 -1.34
CA SER A 322 -3.33 4.31 -1.94
C SER A 322 -3.38 4.18 -3.46
N ASN A 323 -2.22 4.09 -4.12
CA ASN A 323 -2.10 4.01 -5.58
C ASN A 323 -2.45 2.62 -6.16
N GLY A 324 -2.71 1.60 -5.32
CA GLY A 324 -3.03 0.25 -5.75
C GLY A 324 -4.42 0.12 -6.39
N LYS A 325 -4.50 -0.36 -7.63
CA LYS A 325 -5.73 -0.42 -8.43
C LYS A 325 -5.96 -1.79 -9.05
N TYR A 326 -7.20 -2.26 -9.01
CA TYR A 326 -7.65 -3.41 -9.79
C TYR A 326 -8.19 -2.94 -11.15
N ASN A 327 -7.73 -3.56 -12.23
CA ASN A 327 -8.25 -3.38 -13.58
C ASN A 327 -9.10 -4.59 -13.97
N LYS A 328 -10.40 -4.36 -14.15
CA LYS A 328 -11.39 -5.39 -14.54
C LYS A 328 -11.14 -5.97 -15.92
N GLU A 329 -10.60 -5.20 -16.87
CA GLU A 329 -10.40 -5.63 -18.25
C GLU A 329 -9.24 -6.61 -18.34
N THR A 330 -8.17 -6.38 -17.57
CA THR A 330 -6.99 -7.24 -17.55
C THR A 330 -7.05 -8.33 -16.48
N GLY A 331 -7.89 -8.16 -15.45
CA GLY A 331 -7.93 -9.05 -14.29
C GLY A 331 -6.67 -8.93 -13.43
N LYS A 332 -6.03 -7.76 -13.41
CA LYS A 332 -4.76 -7.51 -12.71
C LYS A 332 -4.91 -6.42 -11.66
N VAL A 333 -4.20 -6.55 -10.55
CA VAL A 333 -3.98 -5.49 -9.57
C VAL A 333 -2.59 -4.90 -9.80
N THR A 334 -2.50 -3.58 -9.96
CA THR A 334 -1.23 -2.86 -10.14
C THR A 334 -1.03 -1.86 -9.00
N VAL A 335 0.20 -1.76 -8.52
CA VAL A 335 0.63 -0.84 -7.46
C VAL A 335 2.02 -0.31 -7.78
N ASN A 336 2.30 0.96 -7.50
CA ASN A 336 3.68 1.44 -7.44
C ASN A 336 4.13 1.37 -5.98
N GLY A 337 5.21 0.64 -5.73
CA GLY A 337 5.71 0.40 -4.39
C GLY A 337 7.23 0.46 -4.35
N GLU A 338 7.79 0.12 -3.21
CA GLU A 338 9.22 -0.03 -2.95
C GLU A 338 9.63 -1.50 -3.07
N ALA A 339 10.85 -1.75 -3.55
CA ALA A 339 11.49 -3.06 -3.54
C ALA A 339 11.88 -3.49 -2.11
N ASN A 340 12.06 -4.80 -1.91
CA ASN A 340 12.37 -5.45 -0.63
C ASN A 340 11.22 -5.38 0.38
N GLU A 341 10.00 -5.34 -0.14
CA GLU A 341 8.76 -5.21 0.63
C GLU A 341 7.78 -6.31 0.23
N THR A 342 6.77 -6.50 1.08
CA THR A 342 5.72 -7.48 0.87
C THR A 342 4.41 -6.78 0.52
N TYR A 343 3.76 -7.24 -0.55
CA TYR A 343 2.49 -6.69 -1.03
C TYR A 343 1.40 -7.74 -1.02
N ALA A 344 0.20 -7.28 -0.69
CA ALA A 344 -0.97 -8.12 -0.48
C ALA A 344 -2.20 -7.50 -1.11
N ILE A 345 -2.98 -8.31 -1.82
CA ILE A 345 -4.30 -7.87 -2.27
C ILE A 345 -5.28 -8.00 -1.10
N GLY A 346 -6.13 -6.98 -0.94
CA GLY A 346 -7.21 -6.95 0.03
C GLY A 346 -8.52 -6.47 -0.57
N PHE A 347 -9.58 -6.56 0.20
CA PHE A 347 -10.86 -5.91 -0.10
C PHE A 347 -11.39 -5.27 1.17
N VAL A 348 -11.66 -3.97 1.09
CA VAL A 348 -12.15 -3.16 2.21
C VAL A 348 -13.30 -2.32 1.71
N LYS A 349 -14.50 -2.47 2.27
CA LYS A 349 -15.64 -1.60 1.95
C LYS A 349 -15.91 -0.63 3.10
N LYS A 350 -15.28 0.54 3.06
CA LYS A 350 -15.53 1.61 4.04
C LYS A 350 -16.72 2.47 3.61
N THR A 351 -17.67 2.66 4.53
CA THR A 351 -18.85 3.52 4.34
C THR A 351 -19.03 4.45 5.56
N PHE A 352 -19.94 5.42 5.41
CA PHE A 352 -20.34 6.36 6.46
C PHE A 352 -21.87 6.46 6.49
N GLU A 353 -22.45 6.79 7.64
CA GLU A 353 -23.91 6.84 7.81
C GLU A 353 -24.52 8.03 7.06
N ASP A 354 -23.81 9.15 7.04
CA ASP A 354 -24.26 10.44 6.50
C ASP A 354 -24.08 10.60 4.98
N ILE A 355 -23.60 9.57 4.26
CA ILE A 355 -23.43 9.60 2.79
C ILE A 355 -24.52 8.86 2.02
N SER A 356 -25.34 8.05 2.68
CA SER A 356 -26.37 7.20 2.06
C SER A 356 -27.42 7.95 1.24
N LYS A 357 -27.67 9.23 1.58
CA LYS A 357 -28.59 10.11 0.86
C LYS A 357 -27.93 10.88 -0.30
N LEU A 358 -26.60 10.84 -0.43
CA LEU A 358 -25.83 11.54 -1.46
C LEU A 358 -25.45 10.60 -2.62
N LYS A 359 -26.42 10.13 -3.39
CA LYS A 359 -26.19 9.14 -4.47
C LYS A 359 -25.13 9.54 -5.50
N TRP A 360 -24.93 10.85 -5.71
CA TRP A 360 -23.93 11.38 -6.63
C TRP A 360 -22.48 11.30 -6.11
N ALA A 361 -22.28 11.13 -4.80
CA ALA A 361 -20.96 11.08 -4.14
C ALA A 361 -20.70 9.82 -3.30
N GLU A 362 -21.75 9.06 -2.95
CA GLU A 362 -21.69 7.93 -2.02
C GLU A 362 -20.62 6.91 -2.43
N LYS A 363 -20.63 6.49 -3.70
CA LYS A 363 -19.66 5.54 -4.24
C LYS A 363 -18.24 6.10 -4.18
N GLN A 364 -18.06 7.33 -4.63
CA GLN A 364 -16.77 8.01 -4.72
C GLN A 364 -16.13 8.16 -3.34
N ILE A 365 -16.93 8.58 -2.36
CA ILE A 365 -16.48 8.68 -0.96
C ILE A 365 -16.12 7.30 -0.42
N SER A 366 -16.97 6.29 -0.63
CA SER A 366 -16.73 4.93 -0.14
C SER A 366 -15.45 4.31 -0.72
N VAL A 367 -15.23 4.44 -2.03
CA VAL A 367 -14.03 3.92 -2.71
C VAL A 367 -12.78 4.63 -2.19
N LEU A 368 -12.73 5.97 -2.22
CA LEU A 368 -11.55 6.70 -1.76
C LEU A 368 -11.24 6.46 -0.28
N ALA A 369 -12.26 6.28 0.57
CA ALA A 369 -12.06 5.95 1.98
C ALA A 369 -11.46 4.55 2.15
N SER A 370 -11.87 3.62 1.29
CA SER A 370 -11.33 2.26 1.26
C SER A 370 -9.90 2.21 0.76
N LYS A 371 -9.53 3.11 -0.16
CA LYS A 371 -8.15 3.33 -0.61
C LYS A 371 -7.28 4.07 0.41
N GLY A 372 -7.83 4.45 1.58
CA GLY A 372 -7.09 5.22 2.59
C GLY A 372 -6.82 6.69 2.20
N ILE A 373 -7.32 7.15 1.05
CA ILE A 373 -7.09 8.50 0.52
C ILE A 373 -7.86 9.52 1.36
N ILE A 374 -9.15 9.29 1.60
CA ILE A 374 -9.99 10.19 2.42
C ILE A 374 -10.35 9.53 3.76
N ARG A 375 -10.59 10.36 4.77
CA ARG A 375 -11.03 9.91 6.11
C ARG A 375 -12.28 10.66 6.54
N GLY A 376 -13.10 10.00 7.36
CA GLY A 376 -14.26 10.61 8.01
C GLY A 376 -13.86 11.68 9.02
N THR A 377 -14.81 12.51 9.42
CA THR A 377 -14.67 13.42 10.57
C THR A 377 -14.85 12.68 11.90
N SER A 378 -15.38 11.46 11.84
CA SER A 378 -15.43 10.46 12.90
C SER A 378 -15.42 9.06 12.27
N GLU A 379 -15.51 8.01 13.08
CA GLU A 379 -15.55 6.63 12.58
C GLU A 379 -16.77 6.35 11.69
N THR A 380 -17.90 7.00 11.96
CA THR A 380 -19.20 6.78 11.29
C THR A 380 -19.63 7.92 10.37
N ASN A 381 -19.11 9.14 10.52
CA ASN A 381 -19.50 10.30 9.70
C ASN A 381 -18.38 10.82 8.80
N PHE A 382 -18.74 11.24 7.58
CA PHE A 382 -17.87 11.91 6.63
C PHE A 382 -17.99 13.44 6.62
N SER A 383 -19.15 13.97 7.03
CA SER A 383 -19.55 15.39 6.93
C SER A 383 -19.49 15.96 5.51
N PRO A 384 -20.26 15.40 4.55
CA PRO A 384 -20.13 15.69 3.12
C PRO A 384 -20.36 17.16 2.75
N GLN A 385 -21.23 17.86 3.48
CA GLN A 385 -21.62 19.25 3.21
C GLN A 385 -20.66 20.29 3.82
N LYS A 386 -19.69 19.87 4.63
CA LYS A 386 -18.72 20.79 5.23
C LYS A 386 -17.72 21.25 4.17
N ASN A 387 -17.43 22.55 4.12
CA ASN A 387 -16.39 23.08 3.25
C ASN A 387 -15.02 22.55 3.67
N ILE A 388 -14.22 22.12 2.68
CA ILE A 388 -12.86 21.63 2.92
C ILE A 388 -11.87 22.81 3.01
N THR A 389 -10.86 22.67 3.87
CA THR A 389 -9.79 23.65 3.98
C THR A 389 -8.82 23.53 2.80
N ARG A 390 -8.07 24.59 2.51
CA ARG A 390 -7.01 24.60 1.48
C ARG A 390 -5.96 23.53 1.76
N ALA A 391 -5.53 23.40 3.02
CA ALA A 391 -4.53 22.42 3.41
C ALA A 391 -5.04 20.99 3.30
N ASP A 392 -6.26 20.71 3.78
CA ASP A 392 -6.83 19.37 3.69
C ASP A 392 -7.05 18.95 2.23
N PHE A 393 -7.55 19.86 1.38
CA PHE A 393 -7.71 19.55 -0.04
C PHE A 393 -6.37 19.24 -0.71
N LEU A 394 -5.36 20.09 -0.50
CA LEU A 394 -4.05 19.91 -1.11
C LEU A 394 -3.39 18.61 -0.64
N LYS A 395 -3.47 18.31 0.66
CA LYS A 395 -3.02 17.03 1.22
C LYS A 395 -3.66 15.84 0.51
N LEU A 396 -4.99 15.85 0.36
CA LEU A 396 -5.69 14.75 -0.32
C LEU A 396 -5.27 14.63 -1.79
N LEU A 397 -5.07 15.76 -2.49
CA LEU A 397 -4.62 15.77 -3.88
C LEU A 397 -3.23 15.16 -4.04
N ILE A 398 -2.26 15.57 -3.22
CA ILE A 398 -0.89 15.02 -3.21
C ILE A 398 -0.92 13.51 -2.96
N ASN A 399 -1.68 13.06 -1.96
CA ASN A 399 -1.77 11.64 -1.62
C ASN A 399 -2.53 10.81 -2.68
N THR A 400 -3.50 11.41 -3.38
CA THR A 400 -4.24 10.73 -4.46
C THR A 400 -3.35 10.46 -5.67
N LEU A 401 -2.43 11.39 -5.96
CA LEU A 401 -1.48 11.31 -7.07
C LEU A 401 -0.14 10.69 -6.68
N ASP A 402 0.05 10.35 -5.40
CA ASP A 402 1.28 9.80 -4.83
C ASP A 402 2.53 10.61 -5.20
N LEU A 403 2.40 11.95 -5.12
CA LEU A 403 3.48 12.86 -5.51
C LEU A 403 4.53 12.95 -4.40
N LYS A 404 5.80 12.82 -4.80
CA LYS A 404 6.98 12.90 -3.93
C LYS A 404 7.90 14.03 -4.40
N ALA A 405 8.59 14.66 -3.46
CA ALA A 405 9.64 15.65 -3.74
C ALA A 405 10.56 15.81 -2.54
N ASP A 406 11.81 16.22 -2.79
CA ASP A 406 12.69 16.69 -1.72
C ASP A 406 12.16 18.00 -1.14
N ILE A 407 12.02 18.04 0.19
CA ILE A 407 11.42 19.16 0.91
C ILE A 407 12.53 20.11 1.36
N HIS A 408 12.41 21.39 0.99
CA HIS A 408 13.35 22.47 1.36
C HIS A 408 12.65 23.61 2.12
N GLY A 409 11.83 23.25 3.11
CA GLY A 409 11.08 24.20 3.95
C GLY A 409 9.64 24.44 3.51
N ASN A 410 8.90 25.22 4.30
CA ASN A 410 7.45 25.41 4.14
C ASN A 410 7.06 26.90 4.09
N PHE A 411 5.76 27.20 4.09
CA PHE A 411 5.23 28.54 4.32
C PHE A 411 5.28 28.88 5.81
N ASP A 412 5.39 30.17 6.14
CA ASP A 412 5.64 30.65 7.51
C ASP A 412 4.46 30.34 8.46
N ASP A 413 3.26 30.15 7.92
CA ASP A 413 2.03 29.83 8.65
C ASP A 413 1.74 28.32 8.74
N ILE A 414 2.73 27.47 8.44
CA ILE A 414 2.62 26.02 8.49
C ILE A 414 3.51 25.45 9.59
N ALA A 415 2.89 25.05 10.71
CA ALA A 415 3.58 24.43 11.83
C ALA A 415 4.12 23.04 11.46
N GLU A 416 5.34 22.71 11.92
CA GLU A 416 6.02 21.42 11.63
C GLU A 416 5.23 20.17 12.05
N ASN A 417 4.40 20.29 13.10
CA ASN A 417 3.56 19.19 13.58
C ASN A 417 2.17 19.14 12.91
N ALA A 418 1.89 20.01 11.94
CA ALA A 418 0.61 20.00 11.24
C ALA A 418 0.48 18.72 10.40
N HIS A 419 -0.71 18.11 10.42
CA HIS A 419 -0.95 16.85 9.69
C HIS A 419 -0.84 16.96 8.17
N TYR A 420 -0.69 18.17 7.62
CA TYR A 420 -0.52 18.48 6.21
C TYR A 420 0.85 19.10 5.89
N TYR A 421 1.77 19.15 6.86
CA TYR A 421 3.07 19.81 6.69
C TYR A 421 3.82 19.29 5.46
N ASN A 422 3.99 17.96 5.38
CA ASN A 422 4.75 17.32 4.31
C ASN A 422 4.09 17.54 2.95
N GLU A 423 2.78 17.34 2.84
CA GLU A 423 2.08 17.46 1.56
C GLU A 423 2.06 18.90 1.04
N VAL A 424 1.93 19.89 1.92
CA VAL A 424 2.05 21.31 1.53
C VAL A 424 3.48 21.64 1.08
N ALA A 425 4.49 21.08 1.75
CA ALA A 425 5.88 21.30 1.39
C ALA A 425 6.24 20.65 0.02
N ILE A 426 5.76 19.43 -0.23
CA ILE A 426 5.87 18.76 -1.53
C ILE A 426 5.19 19.62 -2.62
N ALA A 427 3.95 20.07 -2.37
CA ALA A 427 3.22 20.90 -3.31
C ALA A 427 3.94 22.23 -3.61
N LYS A 428 4.60 22.82 -2.61
CA LYS A 428 5.42 24.03 -2.77
C LYS A 428 6.68 23.73 -3.62
N ALA A 429 7.41 22.67 -3.29
CA ALA A 429 8.62 22.26 -4.01
C ALA A 429 8.35 21.94 -5.48
N LEU A 430 7.22 21.29 -5.76
CA LEU A 430 6.77 20.95 -7.12
C LEU A 430 6.09 22.12 -7.85
N GLY A 431 5.90 23.28 -7.22
CA GLY A 431 5.26 24.45 -7.85
C GLY A 431 3.74 24.34 -8.05
N ILE A 432 3.09 23.35 -7.41
CA ILE A 432 1.63 23.16 -7.40
C ILE A 432 0.94 24.34 -6.72
N THR A 433 1.56 24.90 -5.68
CA THR A 433 1.09 26.11 -5.01
C THR A 433 2.21 27.10 -4.74
N SER A 434 1.91 28.39 -4.88
CA SER A 434 2.79 29.51 -4.54
C SER A 434 2.33 30.28 -3.30
N GLY A 435 1.31 29.77 -2.59
CA GLY A 435 0.68 30.46 -1.46
C GLY A 435 -0.20 31.64 -1.89
N LEU A 436 -0.41 32.57 -0.96
CA LEU A 436 -1.18 33.81 -1.17
C LEU A 436 -0.29 35.07 -1.24
N GLY A 437 1.04 34.89 -1.27
CA GLY A 437 2.03 35.96 -1.10
C GLY A 437 2.59 36.02 0.32
N ASN A 438 3.65 36.82 0.52
CA ASN A 438 4.32 37.02 1.82
C ASN A 438 4.62 35.72 2.57
N HIS A 439 5.09 34.70 1.84
CA HIS A 439 5.40 33.37 2.40
C HIS A 439 4.25 32.70 3.17
N THR A 440 2.98 33.04 2.89
CA THR A 440 1.78 32.55 3.59
C THR A 440 0.94 31.62 2.71
N PHE A 441 0.34 30.57 3.26
CA PHE A 441 -0.53 29.62 2.54
C PHE A 441 -2.03 29.72 2.93
N ALA A 442 -2.33 30.15 4.15
CA ALA A 442 -3.63 30.15 4.82
C ALA A 442 -4.27 28.75 4.91
N PRO A 443 -3.66 27.80 5.67
CA PRO A 443 -4.06 26.39 5.66
C PRO A 443 -5.52 26.16 6.09
N SER A 444 -6.00 26.92 7.08
CA SER A 444 -7.35 26.78 7.64
C SER A 444 -8.45 27.46 6.81
N ALA A 445 -8.08 28.24 5.79
CA ALA A 445 -9.06 28.92 4.95
C ALA A 445 -9.79 27.91 4.06
N GLN A 446 -11.09 28.11 3.85
CA GLN A 446 -11.89 27.28 2.94
C GLN A 446 -11.47 27.54 1.49
N ILE A 447 -11.15 26.47 0.76
CA ILE A 447 -10.66 26.58 -0.62
C ILE A 447 -11.78 27.07 -1.56
N SER A 448 -11.43 28.02 -2.44
CA SER A 448 -12.32 28.44 -3.52
C SER A 448 -12.28 27.42 -4.66
N ARG A 449 -13.35 27.34 -5.45
CA ARG A 449 -13.40 26.42 -6.60
C ARG A 449 -12.32 26.76 -7.63
N GLN A 450 -12.01 28.03 -7.85
CA GLN A 450 -10.95 28.43 -8.79
C GLN A 450 -9.54 28.08 -8.31
N ASP A 451 -9.24 28.23 -7.01
CA ASP A 451 -7.94 27.81 -6.46
C ASP A 451 -7.76 26.30 -6.53
N MET A 452 -8.84 25.56 -6.24
CA MET A 452 -8.88 24.11 -6.37
C MET A 452 -8.56 23.67 -7.80
N MET A 453 -9.16 24.32 -8.81
CA MET A 453 -8.90 24.03 -10.23
C MET A 453 -7.44 24.28 -10.61
N VAL A 454 -6.84 25.37 -10.15
CA VAL A 454 -5.42 25.67 -10.40
C VAL A 454 -4.49 24.62 -9.80
N MET A 455 -4.72 24.24 -8.54
CA MET A 455 -3.92 23.19 -7.88
C MET A 455 -4.04 21.84 -8.59
N VAL A 456 -5.27 21.47 -9.01
CA VAL A 456 -5.53 20.20 -9.69
C VAL A 456 -4.86 20.14 -11.06
N LEU A 457 -4.99 21.18 -11.89
CA LEU A 457 -4.36 21.16 -13.21
C LEU A 457 -2.84 21.02 -13.11
N LYS A 458 -2.21 21.80 -12.22
CA LYS A 458 -0.76 21.73 -11.99
C LYS A 458 -0.33 20.36 -11.47
N ALA A 459 -1.02 19.81 -10.47
CA ALA A 459 -0.70 18.51 -9.92
C ALA A 459 -0.83 17.39 -10.97
N LEU A 460 -1.85 17.44 -11.83
CA LEU A 460 -2.03 16.50 -12.93
C LEU A 460 -0.91 16.59 -13.97
N GLN A 461 -0.46 17.80 -14.32
CA GLN A 461 0.69 18.00 -15.21
C GLN A 461 1.97 17.38 -14.64
N ILE A 462 2.24 17.60 -13.35
CA ILE A 462 3.41 17.07 -12.65
C ILE A 462 3.34 15.54 -12.53
N ALA A 463 2.15 14.98 -12.33
CA ALA A 463 1.90 13.55 -12.29
C ALA A 463 2.03 12.85 -13.67
N GLY A 464 2.43 13.56 -14.73
CA GLY A 464 2.49 13.01 -16.09
C GLY A 464 1.10 12.70 -16.67
N LYS A 465 0.04 13.31 -16.13
CA LYS A 465 -1.36 13.15 -16.56
C LYS A 465 -1.91 14.49 -17.09
N PRO A 466 -1.33 15.08 -18.15
CA PRO A 466 -1.76 16.40 -18.63
C PRO A 466 -3.24 16.37 -19.05
N CYS A 467 -3.97 17.46 -18.82
CA CYS A 467 -5.33 17.63 -19.35
C CYS A 467 -5.27 18.17 -20.78
N LEU A 468 -6.35 18.02 -21.53
CA LEU A 468 -6.55 18.74 -22.79
C LEU A 468 -6.44 20.24 -22.54
N GLU A 469 -5.78 20.95 -23.47
CA GLU A 469 -5.69 22.40 -23.44
C GLU A 469 -7.08 23.00 -23.70
N GLY A 470 -7.64 23.69 -22.70
CA GLY A 470 -8.92 24.36 -22.79
C GLY A 470 -8.81 25.82 -23.23
N SER A 471 -9.91 26.36 -23.73
CA SER A 471 -10.00 27.77 -24.14
C SER A 471 -11.26 28.45 -23.58
N LYS A 472 -11.43 29.76 -23.84
CA LYS A 472 -12.61 30.50 -23.38
C LYS A 472 -13.91 29.95 -23.97
N GLU A 473 -13.85 29.33 -25.15
CA GLU A 473 -14.96 28.65 -25.81
C GLU A 473 -15.56 27.55 -24.93
N ASP A 474 -14.73 26.78 -24.23
CA ASP A 474 -15.18 25.73 -23.31
C ASP A 474 -15.96 26.28 -22.10
N LEU A 475 -15.79 27.56 -21.81
CA LEU A 475 -16.44 28.27 -20.70
C LEU A 475 -17.72 29.01 -21.12
N GLN A 476 -18.03 29.10 -22.41
CA GLN A 476 -19.14 29.94 -22.94
C GLN A 476 -20.51 29.53 -22.41
N LYS A 477 -20.70 28.26 -22.05
CA LYS A 477 -21.97 27.76 -21.48
C LYS A 477 -22.24 28.26 -20.06
N PHE A 478 -21.25 28.83 -19.38
CA PHE A 478 -21.37 29.28 -18.00
C PHE A 478 -21.58 30.80 -17.93
N SER A 479 -22.61 31.18 -17.18
CA SER A 479 -23.05 32.58 -17.04
C SER A 479 -22.15 33.44 -16.13
N ASP A 480 -21.19 32.82 -15.44
CA ASP A 480 -20.31 33.47 -14.45
C ASP A 480 -18.82 33.38 -14.80
N THR A 481 -18.51 33.15 -16.08
CA THR A 481 -17.13 33.07 -16.61
C THR A 481 -16.33 34.35 -16.37
N ASP A 482 -16.99 35.51 -16.38
CA ASP A 482 -16.39 36.82 -16.08
C ASP A 482 -15.92 36.97 -14.63
N LYS A 483 -16.39 36.09 -13.72
CA LYS A 483 -15.99 36.07 -12.31
C LYS A 483 -14.78 35.21 -12.03
N ILE A 484 -14.27 34.48 -13.03
CA ILE A 484 -13.07 33.67 -12.91
C ILE A 484 -11.87 34.62 -12.90
N ALA A 485 -11.01 34.52 -11.89
CA ALA A 485 -9.79 35.31 -11.88
C ALA A 485 -8.85 34.90 -13.03
N ASN A 486 -8.13 35.86 -13.61
CA ASN A 486 -7.27 35.62 -14.78
C ASN A 486 -6.29 34.46 -14.58
N TYR A 487 -5.72 34.29 -13.37
CA TYR A 487 -4.77 33.21 -13.06
C TYR A 487 -5.40 31.80 -13.10
N ALA A 488 -6.73 31.70 -13.03
CA ALA A 488 -7.46 30.45 -12.98
C ALA A 488 -8.20 30.13 -14.29
N LEU A 489 -8.17 31.03 -15.28
CA LEU A 489 -8.93 30.90 -16.52
C LEU A 489 -8.56 29.62 -17.28
N ASP A 490 -7.28 29.40 -17.54
CA ASP A 490 -6.78 28.24 -18.29
C ASP A 490 -7.01 26.93 -17.53
N SER A 491 -6.90 26.98 -16.20
CA SER A 491 -7.17 25.84 -15.33
C SER A 491 -8.64 25.45 -15.34
N ALA A 492 -9.53 26.44 -15.27
CA ALA A 492 -10.96 26.21 -15.38
C ALA A 492 -11.32 25.64 -16.76
N ALA A 493 -10.85 26.26 -17.84
CA ALA A 493 -11.13 25.81 -19.20
C ALA A 493 -10.68 24.37 -19.44
N SER A 494 -9.44 24.03 -19.07
CA SER A 494 -8.86 22.70 -19.28
C SER A 494 -9.60 21.62 -18.50
N LEU A 495 -9.93 21.87 -17.21
CA LEU A 495 -10.64 20.90 -16.38
C LEU A 495 -12.11 20.74 -16.76
N ILE A 496 -12.74 21.78 -17.32
CA ILE A 496 -14.09 21.70 -17.89
C ILE A 496 -14.08 20.87 -19.17
N LYS A 497 -13.12 21.12 -20.07
CA LYS A 497 -12.97 20.40 -21.34
C LYS A 497 -12.71 18.91 -21.12
N GLU A 498 -11.86 18.58 -20.15
CA GLU A 498 -11.59 17.20 -19.72
C GLU A 498 -12.79 16.54 -19.02
N GLY A 499 -13.83 17.30 -18.66
CA GLY A 499 -14.98 16.80 -17.89
C GLY A 499 -14.69 16.53 -16.41
N MET A 500 -13.51 16.93 -15.92
CA MET A 500 -13.14 16.82 -14.51
C MET A 500 -13.99 17.72 -13.62
N ILE A 501 -14.35 18.90 -14.12
CA ILE A 501 -15.33 19.82 -13.51
C ILE A 501 -16.53 19.95 -14.46
N THR A 502 -17.74 19.98 -13.90
CA THR A 502 -18.98 20.08 -14.68
C THR A 502 -19.77 21.35 -14.40
N GLY A 503 -19.51 22.03 -13.27
CA GLY A 503 -20.35 23.12 -12.76
C GLY A 503 -21.69 22.64 -12.21
N ASP A 504 -22.60 23.57 -11.94
CA ASP A 504 -23.98 23.28 -11.49
C ASP A 504 -25.00 23.16 -12.64
N GLY A 505 -24.50 23.18 -13.88
CA GLY A 505 -25.29 23.21 -15.11
C GLY A 505 -25.28 24.59 -15.79
N SER A 506 -25.33 25.67 -15.03
CA SER A 506 -25.37 27.06 -15.55
C SER A 506 -24.21 27.94 -15.12
N LYS A 507 -23.51 27.55 -14.05
CA LYS A 507 -22.41 28.28 -13.42
C LYS A 507 -21.28 27.36 -12.99
N ILE A 508 -20.07 27.91 -12.94
CA ILE A 508 -18.87 27.27 -12.37
C ILE A 508 -18.75 27.60 -10.87
N ASN A 509 -19.25 28.75 -10.45
CA ASN A 509 -19.15 29.33 -9.11
C ASN A 509 -17.68 29.51 -8.66
N PRO A 510 -16.83 30.24 -9.39
CA PRO A 510 -15.37 30.25 -9.17
C PRO A 510 -14.94 30.66 -7.76
N ASN A 511 -15.66 31.61 -7.14
CA ASN A 511 -15.41 32.08 -5.77
C ASN A 511 -16.13 31.26 -4.69
N GLY A 512 -17.01 30.34 -5.10
CA GLY A 512 -17.71 29.41 -4.20
C GLY A 512 -16.72 28.50 -3.47
N LYS A 513 -17.14 28.00 -2.31
CA LYS A 513 -16.32 27.09 -1.49
C LYS A 513 -16.59 25.64 -1.87
N THR A 514 -15.55 24.82 -1.91
CA THR A 514 -15.67 23.40 -2.21
C THR A 514 -16.05 22.62 -0.96
N THR A 515 -17.10 21.80 -1.06
CA THR A 515 -17.51 20.86 -0.01
C THR A 515 -16.64 19.60 -0.02
N ARG A 516 -16.60 18.87 1.10
CA ARG A 516 -15.88 17.57 1.19
C ARG A 516 -16.41 16.54 0.18
N ALA A 517 -17.71 16.53 -0.10
CA ALA A 517 -18.29 15.63 -1.11
C ALA A 517 -17.85 15.98 -2.54
N GLU A 518 -17.85 17.27 -2.90
CA GLU A 518 -17.35 17.70 -4.21
C GLU A 518 -15.86 17.40 -4.39
N ALA A 519 -15.06 17.64 -3.36
CA ALA A 519 -13.64 17.29 -3.35
C ALA A 519 -13.45 15.77 -3.56
N ALA A 520 -14.22 14.93 -2.86
CA ALA A 520 -14.14 13.47 -3.03
C ALA A 520 -14.51 13.02 -4.45
N VAL A 521 -15.54 13.62 -5.07
CA VAL A 521 -15.91 13.28 -6.45
C VAL A 521 -14.80 13.66 -7.44
N LEU A 522 -14.18 14.84 -7.27
CA LEU A 522 -13.07 15.26 -8.11
C LEU A 522 -11.84 14.35 -7.92
N LEU A 523 -11.46 14.07 -6.68
CA LEU A 523 -10.34 13.18 -6.36
C LEU A 523 -10.58 11.75 -6.88
N TYR A 524 -11.82 11.27 -6.88
CA TYR A 524 -12.16 9.97 -7.44
C TYR A 524 -11.98 9.93 -8.96
N ARG A 525 -12.33 11.02 -9.67
CA ARG A 525 -12.05 11.13 -11.12
C ARG A 525 -10.56 11.15 -11.40
N ILE A 526 -9.79 11.90 -10.59
CA ILE A 526 -8.33 11.94 -10.66
C ILE A 526 -7.73 10.55 -10.39
N TYR A 527 -8.24 9.86 -9.36
CA TYR A 527 -7.78 8.52 -8.99
C TYR A 527 -8.04 7.49 -10.08
N ASN A 528 -9.14 7.57 -10.83
CA ASN A 528 -9.43 6.61 -11.89
C ASN A 528 -8.84 6.97 -13.25
N ARG A 529 -8.03 8.02 -13.30
CA ARG A 529 -7.19 8.38 -14.44
C ARG A 529 -5.83 7.74 -14.30
#